data_AF-A0A089YTX6-F1
#
_entry.id   AF-A0A089YTX6-F1
#
_cell.length_a   1.000
_cell.length_b   1.000
_cell.length_c   1.000
_cell.angle_alpha   90.00
_cell.angle_beta   90.00
_cell.angle_gamma   90.00
#
_symmetry.space_group_name_H-M   'P 1'
#
loop_
_entity.id
_entity.type
_entity.pdbx_description
1 polymer ?
#
loop_
_entity_poly.entity_id
_entity_poly.type
_entity_poly.pdbx_seq_one_letter_code
_entity_poly.pdbx_strand_id
1 'polypeptide(L)'
;MSNIDVQDIIGPSAVMQGSSVELHEAIRITKERFPGQSFCVVEDWVWLDLDAPDLITEELASEGQQPVMLLVFNALYDSSSSANHHWFRSTPLVEFNDGMFFLTAYKLYVLLGPGRRKTMSLSAVVRLF
;
A
#
# COMPACT_ATOMS: atom_id res chain seq x y z
N MET A 1 11.15 -17.83 -11.78
CA MET A 1 10.88 -16.42 -12.15
C MET A 1 11.75 -15.59 -11.22
N SER A 2 12.61 -14.73 -11.76
CA SER A 2 13.57 -13.95 -10.97
C SER A 2 12.84 -13.19 -9.87
N ASN A 3 13.14 -13.53 -8.62
CA ASN A 3 12.69 -12.80 -7.44
C ASN A 3 13.29 -11.40 -7.60
N ILE A 4 12.50 -10.43 -8.04
CA ILE A 4 12.96 -9.04 -8.04
C ILE A 4 12.93 -8.65 -6.56
N ASP A 5 14.09 -8.46 -5.95
CA ASP A 5 14.13 -7.94 -4.58
C ASP A 5 13.54 -6.54 -4.63
N VAL A 6 12.54 -6.29 -3.80
CA VAL A 6 11.96 -4.95 -3.62
C VAL A 6 13.08 -3.92 -3.41
N GLN A 7 14.17 -4.28 -2.72
CA GLN A 7 15.35 -3.41 -2.53
C GLN A 7 16.07 -3.05 -3.82
N ASP A 8 16.09 -3.92 -4.83
CA ASP A 8 16.70 -3.61 -6.13
C ASP A 8 15.87 -2.58 -6.90
N ILE A 9 14.56 -2.55 -6.66
CA ILE A 9 13.62 -1.63 -7.32
C ILE A 9 13.64 -0.26 -6.64
N ILE A 10 13.55 -0.25 -5.30
CA ILE A 10 13.38 1.00 -4.55
C ILE A 10 14.69 1.50 -3.93
N GLY A 11 15.78 0.74 -3.88
CA GLY A 11 17.03 1.16 -3.23
C GLY A 11 16.91 1.31 -1.70
N PRO A 12 17.79 2.10 -1.05
CA PRO A 12 17.79 2.27 0.41
C PRO A 12 16.43 2.72 0.94
N SER A 13 15.95 2.02 1.96
CA SER A 13 14.62 2.21 2.57
C SER A 13 14.60 1.70 4.01
N ALA A 14 13.77 2.29 4.84
CA ALA A 14 13.58 1.86 6.22
C ALA A 14 12.63 0.65 6.27
N VAL A 15 12.83 -0.27 7.21
CA VAL A 15 11.85 -1.34 7.47
C VAL A 15 10.62 -0.72 8.13
N MET A 16 9.43 -1.12 7.67
CA MET A 16 8.16 -0.76 8.29
C MET A 16 7.38 -2.03 8.60
N GLN A 17 7.03 -2.25 9.87
CA GLN A 17 6.30 -3.45 10.27
C GLN A 17 4.82 -3.32 9.89
N GLY A 18 4.30 -4.34 9.20
CA GLY A 18 2.87 -4.58 9.08
C GLY A 18 2.41 -5.55 10.18
N SER A 19 1.25 -6.17 9.97
CA SER A 19 0.71 -7.14 10.91
C SER A 19 1.41 -8.49 10.79
N SER A 20 1.64 -9.13 11.94
CA SER A 20 2.14 -10.50 12.02
C SER A 20 1.03 -11.56 12.09
N VAL A 21 -0.22 -11.18 11.84
CA VAL A 21 -1.33 -12.14 11.81
C VAL A 21 -1.27 -13.00 10.55
N GLU A 22 -1.73 -14.24 10.69
CA GLU A 22 -1.84 -15.17 9.57
C GLU A 22 -2.86 -14.69 8.53
N LEU A 23 -2.66 -15.04 7.25
CA LEU A 23 -3.50 -14.60 6.13
C LEU A 23 -5.01 -14.85 6.36
N HIS A 24 -5.36 -16.06 6.82
CA HIS A 24 -6.77 -16.41 7.05
C HIS A 24 -7.41 -15.55 8.15
N GLU A 25 -6.62 -15.20 9.17
CA GLU A 25 -7.06 -14.37 10.29
C GLU A 25 -7.16 -12.90 9.86
N ALA A 26 -6.23 -12.41 9.05
CA ALA A 26 -6.31 -11.10 8.43
C ALA A 26 -7.60 -10.93 7.63
N ILE A 27 -7.95 -11.93 6.80
CA ILE A 27 -9.18 -11.95 6.01
C ILE A 27 -10.42 -11.91 6.93
N ARG A 28 -10.42 -12.70 8.01
CA ARG A 28 -11.53 -12.78 8.96
C ARG A 28 -11.74 -11.43 9.67
N ILE A 29 -10.70 -10.89 10.31
CA ILE A 29 -10.75 -9.59 11.02
C ILE A 29 -11.19 -8.48 10.06
N THR A 30 -10.67 -8.46 8.84
CA THR A 30 -11.02 -7.44 7.85
C THR A 30 -12.50 -7.50 7.49
N LYS A 31 -13.06 -8.69 7.24
CA LYS A 31 -14.48 -8.86 6.93
C LYS A 31 -15.40 -8.47 8.09
N GLU A 32 -14.98 -8.74 9.32
CA GLU A 32 -15.73 -8.37 10.52
C GLU A 32 -15.73 -6.86 10.74
N ARG A 33 -14.58 -6.21 10.51
CA ARG A 33 -14.41 -4.77 10.77
C ARG A 33 -14.93 -3.89 9.64
N PHE A 34 -14.77 -4.32 8.40
CA PHE A 34 -15.14 -3.55 7.20
C PHE A 34 -16.14 -4.36 6.35
N PRO A 35 -17.36 -4.60 6.85
CA PRO A 35 -18.33 -5.45 6.17
C PRO A 35 -18.71 -4.86 4.80
N GLY A 36 -18.57 -5.67 3.75
CA GLY A 36 -18.90 -5.29 2.37
C GLY A 36 -17.84 -4.44 1.66
N GLN A 37 -16.78 -4.02 2.34
CA GLN A 37 -15.69 -3.26 1.73
C GLN A 37 -14.80 -4.20 0.89
N SER A 38 -14.40 -3.76 -0.30
CA SER A 38 -13.38 -4.45 -1.09
C SER A 38 -12.00 -4.29 -0.44
N PHE A 39 -11.24 -5.37 -0.37
CA PHE A 39 -9.91 -5.34 0.22
C PHE A 39 -8.92 -6.29 -0.47
N CYS A 40 -7.64 -5.97 -0.32
CA CYS A 40 -6.53 -6.81 -0.73
C CYS A 40 -5.58 -7.02 0.45
N VAL A 41 -5.24 -8.27 0.73
CA VAL A 41 -4.19 -8.62 1.70
C VAL A 41 -2.88 -8.75 0.95
N VAL A 42 -1.86 -8.03 1.41
CA VAL A 42 -0.59 -7.89 0.71
C VAL A 42 0.58 -8.23 1.60
N GLU A 43 1.63 -8.73 0.97
CA GLU A 43 2.98 -8.87 1.51
C GLU A 43 3.94 -8.17 0.52
N ASP A 44 5.21 -8.04 0.86
CA ASP A 44 6.22 -7.39 0.02
C ASP A 44 5.73 -6.04 -0.50
N TRP A 45 5.50 -5.11 0.42
CA TRP A 45 4.93 -3.80 0.12
C TRP A 45 5.86 -2.66 0.52
N VAL A 46 5.68 -1.51 -0.14
CA VAL A 46 6.42 -0.27 0.15
C VAL A 46 5.44 0.86 0.44
N TRP A 47 5.53 1.40 1.65
CA TRP A 47 4.95 2.69 2.03
C TRP A 47 5.76 3.80 1.39
N LEU A 48 5.14 4.52 0.46
CA LEU A 48 5.79 5.54 -0.35
C LEU A 48 5.29 6.93 0.05
N ASP A 49 6.10 7.67 0.80
CA ASP A 49 5.87 9.08 1.06
C ASP A 49 6.23 9.89 -0.21
N LEU A 50 5.28 10.69 -0.70
CA LEU A 50 5.49 11.54 -1.87
C LEU A 50 6.09 12.87 -1.42
N ASP A 51 7.31 13.14 -1.88
CA ASP A 51 7.89 14.47 -1.86
C ASP A 51 7.31 15.25 -3.05
N ALA A 52 6.18 15.91 -2.79
CA ALA A 52 5.37 16.64 -3.76
C ALA A 52 5.30 18.13 -3.41
N PRO A 53 5.14 19.02 -4.40
CA PRO A 53 4.94 20.45 -4.13
C PRO A 53 3.71 20.70 -3.24
N ASP A 54 3.74 21.79 -2.48
CA ASP A 54 2.65 22.17 -1.55
C ASP A 54 1.28 22.18 -2.20
N LEU A 55 1.16 22.71 -3.44
CA LEU A 55 -0.09 22.73 -4.19
C LEU A 55 -0.70 21.32 -4.33
N ILE A 56 0.11 20.32 -4.64
CA ILE A 56 -0.36 18.93 -4.78
C ILE A 56 -0.74 18.34 -3.42
N THR A 57 0.03 18.66 -2.38
CA THR A 57 -0.25 18.20 -1.02
C THR A 57 -1.54 18.82 -0.46
N GLU A 58 -1.80 20.09 -0.75
CA GLU A 58 -3.02 20.81 -0.40
C GLU A 58 -4.24 20.28 -1.18
N GLU A 59 -4.09 19.99 -2.47
CA GLU A 59 -5.13 19.35 -3.29
C GLU A 59 -5.52 17.98 -2.71
N LEU A 60 -4.55 17.12 -2.40
CA LEU A 60 -4.80 15.83 -1.76
C LEU A 60 -5.49 16.00 -0.40
N ALA A 61 -5.01 16.93 0.43
CA ALA A 61 -5.61 17.19 1.74
C ALA A 61 -7.06 17.69 1.62
N SER A 62 -7.38 18.49 0.60
CA SER A 62 -8.75 18.96 0.33
C SER A 62 -9.72 17.82 -0.03
N GLU A 63 -9.20 16.71 -0.56
CA GLU A 63 -9.93 15.47 -0.84
C GLU A 63 -9.91 14.47 0.35
N GLY A 64 -9.33 14.85 1.49
CA GLY A 64 -9.17 13.97 2.65
C GLY A 64 -8.09 12.89 2.46
N GLN A 65 -7.16 13.11 1.53
CA GLN A 65 -6.06 12.20 1.22
C GLN A 65 -4.73 12.72 1.78
N GLN A 66 -3.78 11.81 1.90
CA GLN A 66 -2.41 12.06 2.32
C GLN A 66 -1.48 11.79 1.13
N PRO A 67 -0.33 12.49 1.02
CA PRO A 67 0.68 12.27 -0.02
C PRO A 67 1.47 10.99 0.24
N VAL A 68 0.76 9.87 0.36
CA VAL A 68 1.29 8.54 0.63
C VAL A 68 0.63 7.55 -0.30
N MET A 69 1.41 6.67 -0.91
CA MET A 69 0.92 5.59 -1.73
C MET A 69 1.53 4.26 -1.29
N LEU A 70 0.91 3.16 -1.70
CA LEU A 70 1.42 1.81 -1.50
C LEU A 70 1.91 1.26 -2.84
N LEU A 71 3.15 0.75 -2.88
CA LEU A 71 3.58 -0.18 -3.92
C LEU A 71 3.41 -1.60 -3.41
N VAL A 72 2.76 -2.45 -4.20
CA VAL A 72 2.47 -3.84 -3.85
C VAL A 72 3.18 -4.75 -4.84
N PHE A 73 4.04 -5.62 -4.33
CA PHE A 73 4.74 -6.62 -5.13
C PHE A 73 4.15 -8.02 -4.95
N ASN A 74 3.46 -8.29 -3.83
CA ASN A 74 2.82 -9.57 -3.58
C ASN A 74 1.40 -9.39 -3.01
N ALA A 75 0.39 -9.69 -3.81
CA ALA A 75 -1.00 -9.72 -3.36
C ALA A 75 -1.41 -11.15 -3.01
N LEU A 76 -1.54 -11.43 -1.71
CA LEU A 76 -1.87 -12.76 -1.19
C LEU A 76 -3.35 -13.11 -1.37
N TYR A 77 -4.22 -12.10 -1.28
CA TYR A 77 -5.67 -12.24 -1.44
C TYR A 77 -6.25 -10.93 -1.97
N ASP A 78 -7.22 -11.04 -2.87
CA ASP A 78 -8.00 -9.89 -3.36
C ASP A 78 -9.47 -10.27 -3.41
N SER A 79 -10.33 -9.50 -2.74
CA SER A 79 -11.76 -9.76 -2.69
C SER A 79 -12.51 -9.35 -3.97
N SER A 80 -11.87 -8.62 -4.88
CA SER A 80 -12.51 -7.95 -6.03
C SER A 80 -12.10 -8.50 -7.41
N SER A 81 -10.92 -9.10 -7.54
CA SER A 81 -10.52 -10.07 -8.58
C SER A 81 -9.02 -10.35 -8.42
N SER A 82 -8.51 -11.47 -8.94
CA SER A 82 -7.09 -11.81 -8.84
C SER A 82 -6.22 -10.77 -9.56
N ALA A 83 -5.32 -10.11 -8.82
CA ALA A 83 -4.31 -9.26 -9.41
C ALA A 83 -3.39 -10.11 -10.32
N ASN A 84 -3.63 -10.06 -11.64
CA ASN A 84 -2.80 -10.74 -12.64
C ASN A 84 -1.54 -9.95 -13.04
N HIS A 85 -1.22 -8.86 -12.32
CA HIS A 85 -0.04 -8.03 -12.58
C HIS A 85 1.12 -8.41 -11.66
N HIS A 86 2.34 -8.31 -12.16
CA HIS A 86 3.57 -8.60 -11.38
C HIS A 86 3.75 -7.68 -10.17
N TRP A 87 3.25 -6.45 -10.23
CA TRP A 87 3.20 -5.48 -9.12
C TRP A 87 2.25 -4.32 -9.52
N PHE A 88 1.79 -3.53 -8.55
CA PHE A 88 0.94 -2.36 -8.81
C PHE A 88 1.08 -1.31 -7.71
N ARG A 89 0.47 -0.14 -7.93
CA ARG A 89 0.34 0.92 -6.91
C ARG A 89 -1.10 1.11 -6.46
N SER A 90 -1.27 1.58 -5.23
CA SER A 90 -2.55 2.12 -4.77
C SER A 90 -2.79 3.54 -5.32
N THR A 91 -3.99 4.06 -5.07
CA THR A 91 -4.25 5.50 -5.02
C THR A 91 -3.76 6.09 -3.68
N PRO A 92 -3.76 7.42 -3.50
CA PRO A 92 -3.33 8.04 -2.25
C PRO A 92 -4.09 7.53 -1.03
N LEU A 93 -3.37 7.47 0.09
CA LEU A 93 -3.87 7.09 1.41
C LEU A 93 -4.95 8.06 1.87
N VAL A 94 -6.08 7.54 2.34
CA VAL A 94 -7.09 8.32 3.08
C VAL A 94 -6.81 8.16 4.58
N GLU A 95 -6.73 6.92 5.03
CA GLU A 95 -6.58 6.60 6.45
C GLU A 95 -5.68 5.37 6.65
N PHE A 96 -4.83 5.42 7.67
CA PHE A 96 -4.09 4.25 8.15
C PHE A 96 -4.44 3.96 9.60
N ASN A 97 -4.94 2.76 9.90
CA ASN A 97 -5.29 2.36 11.26
C ASN A 97 -4.78 0.96 11.65
N ASP A 98 -4.63 0.77 12.96
CA ASP A 98 -4.21 -0.48 13.63
C ASP A 98 -2.93 -1.12 13.09
N GLY A 99 -2.06 -0.30 12.52
CA GLY A 99 -0.77 -0.75 12.00
C GLY A 99 -0.87 -1.67 10.77
N MET A 100 -2.05 -1.84 10.17
CA MET A 100 -2.20 -2.77 9.05
C MET A 100 -3.24 -2.37 8.00
N PHE A 101 -4.19 -1.49 8.31
CA PHE A 101 -5.26 -1.12 7.41
C PHE A 101 -4.93 0.18 6.69
N PHE A 102 -4.52 0.07 5.43
CA PHE A 102 -4.24 1.18 4.54
C PHE A 102 -5.46 1.41 3.65
N LEU A 103 -6.28 2.40 3.98
CA LEU A 103 -7.50 2.72 3.25
C LEU A 103 -7.23 3.78 2.18
N THR A 104 -7.66 3.52 0.96
CA THR A 104 -7.76 4.54 -0.10
C THR A 104 -9.22 4.87 -0.39
N ALA A 105 -9.45 5.81 -1.31
CA ALA A 105 -10.80 6.19 -1.74
C ALA A 105 -11.68 5.01 -2.19
N TYR A 106 -11.08 3.92 -2.70
CA TYR A 106 -11.84 2.83 -3.32
C TYR A 106 -11.49 1.43 -2.79
N LYS A 107 -10.40 1.29 -2.04
CA LYS A 107 -9.92 -0.04 -1.66
C LYS A 107 -9.17 0.00 -0.33
N LEU A 108 -9.38 -1.05 0.46
CA LEU A 108 -8.61 -1.30 1.66
C LEU A 108 -7.44 -2.25 1.35
N TYR A 109 -6.24 -1.90 1.78
CA TYR A 109 -5.09 -2.79 1.75
C TYR A 109 -4.76 -3.21 3.18
N VAL A 110 -4.52 -4.51 3.35
CA VAL A 110 -4.19 -5.14 4.63
C VAL A 110 -2.73 -5.56 4.57
N LEU A 111 -1.89 -4.84 5.30
CA LEU A 111 -0.43 -4.97 5.25
C LEU A 111 0.02 -6.10 6.19
N LEU A 112 0.46 -7.23 5.63
CA LEU A 112 1.08 -8.31 6.38
C LEU A 112 2.59 -8.29 6.26
N GLY A 113 3.25 -8.83 7.28
CA GLY A 113 4.70 -8.97 7.32
C GLY A 113 5.45 -7.63 7.32
N PRO A 114 6.79 -7.69 7.28
CA PRO A 114 7.60 -6.49 7.15
C PRO A 114 7.50 -5.93 5.72
N GLY A 115 7.14 -4.66 5.61
CA GLY A 115 7.31 -3.87 4.40
C GLY A 115 8.50 -2.92 4.50
N ARG A 116 8.56 -1.97 3.56
CA ARG A 116 9.56 -0.90 3.56
C ARG A 116 8.89 0.47 3.50
N ARG A 117 9.54 1.49 4.03
CA ARG A 117 9.12 2.89 3.91
C ARG A 117 10.18 3.70 3.18
N LYS A 118 9.74 4.51 2.21
CA LYS A 118 10.60 5.32 1.37
C LYS A 118 9.94 6.64 1.01
N THR A 119 10.73 7.71 0.97
CA THR A 119 10.34 8.98 0.36
C THR A 119 10.85 9.04 -1.07
N MET A 120 9.99 9.44 -2.01
CA MET A 120 10.38 9.68 -3.41
C MET A 120 9.72 10.95 -3.93
N SER A 121 10.43 11.68 -4.80
CA SER A 121 9.84 12.83 -5.48
C SER A 121 8.65 12.39 -6.32
N LEU A 122 7.61 13.24 -6.37
CA LEU A 122 6.43 12.99 -7.21
C LEU A 122 6.83 12.67 -8.66
N SER A 123 7.85 13.34 -9.20
CA SER A 123 8.36 13.10 -10.55
C SER A 123 9.00 11.72 -10.73
N ALA A 124 9.66 11.17 -9.71
CA ALA A 124 10.20 9.82 -9.75
C ALA A 124 9.07 8.78 -9.67
N VAL A 125 8.07 9.03 -8.82
CA VAL A 125 6.87 8.19 -8.70
C VAL A 125 6.12 8.14 -10.03
N VAL A 126 5.88 9.28 -10.68
CA VAL A 126 5.24 9.34 -12.01
C VAL A 126 6.04 8.57 -13.08
N ARG A 127 7.37 8.49 -12.99
CA ARG A 127 8.20 7.74 -13.95
C ARG A 127 8.20 6.23 -13.73
N LEU A 128 7.82 5.76 -12.54
CA LEU A 128 7.71 4.34 -12.24
C LEU A 128 6.48 3.70 -12.92
N PHE A 129 5.52 4.50 -13.38
CA PHE A 129 4.24 4.06 -13.94
C PHE A 129 4.01 4.62 -15.35
#